data_AF-A0A9X5U0F7-F1
#
_entry.id   AF-A0A9X5U0F7-F1
#
_cell.length_a   1.000
_cell.length_b   1.000
_cell.length_c   1.000
_cell.angle_alpha   90.00
_cell.angle_beta   90.00
_cell.angle_gamma   90.00
#
_symmetry.space_group_name_H-M   'P 1'
#
loop_
_entity.id
_entity.type
_entity.pdbx_description
1 polymer ?
#
loop_
_entity_poly.entity_id
_entity_poly.type
_entity_poly.pdbx_seq_one_letter_code
_entity_poly.pdbx_strand_id
1 'polypeptide(L)'
;MTTHITCQDVLDALYELIDCEECDRRSGLIDAGSVPGPDARARALMIKHVATCAHCTDALDAERHVRALMRGCYETEQASDALRARVVASITSVSVSWR
;
A
#
# COMPACT_ATOMS: atom_id res chain seq x y z
N MET A 1 -1.32 -14.10 -23.25
CA MET A 1 -0.22 -13.14 -23.56
C MET A 1 0.64 -13.01 -22.31
N THR A 2 1.90 -13.43 -22.38
CA THR A 2 2.86 -13.28 -21.27
C THR A 2 3.24 -11.81 -21.19
N THR A 3 2.63 -11.07 -20.28
CA THR A 3 2.99 -9.67 -20.03
C THR A 3 4.31 -9.68 -19.26
N HIS A 4 5.40 -9.24 -19.90
CA HIS A 4 6.71 -9.13 -19.26
C HIS A 4 6.79 -7.79 -18.52
N ILE A 5 7.03 -7.81 -17.21
CA ILE A 5 7.23 -6.60 -16.41
C ILE A 5 8.70 -6.17 -16.51
N THR A 6 8.91 -4.90 -16.80
CA THR A 6 10.23 -4.26 -16.80
C THR A 6 10.48 -3.54 -15.47
N CYS A 7 11.74 -3.18 -15.20
CA CYS A 7 12.05 -2.32 -14.06
C CYS A 7 11.33 -0.98 -14.16
N GLN A 8 11.18 -0.42 -15.36
CA GLN A 8 10.51 0.87 -15.56
C GLN A 8 9.04 0.79 -15.16
N ASP A 9 8.34 -0.29 -15.52
CA ASP A 9 6.94 -0.49 -15.12
C ASP A 9 6.78 -0.52 -13.58
N VAL A 10 7.76 -1.07 -12.87
CA VAL A 10 7.76 -1.08 -11.39
C VAL A 10 8.05 0.31 -10.84
N LEU A 11 9.03 1.03 -11.40
CA LEU A 11 9.38 2.38 -10.95
C LEU A 11 8.23 3.37 -11.18
N ASP A 12 7.52 3.26 -12.30
CA ASP A 12 6.38 4.10 -12.64
C ASP A 12 5.18 3.87 -11.70
N ALA A 13 5.08 2.69 -11.08
CA ALA A 13 3.99 2.30 -10.19
C ALA A 13 4.43 2.15 -8.72
N LEU A 14 5.63 2.63 -8.37
CA LEU A 14 6.28 2.34 -7.08
C LEU A 14 5.43 2.76 -5.88
N TYR A 15 4.82 3.94 -5.96
CA TYR A 15 4.01 4.50 -4.89
C TYR A 15 2.70 3.73 -4.72
N GLU A 16 2.04 3.37 -5.82
CA GLU A 16 0.81 2.60 -5.79
C GLU A 16 1.05 1.19 -5.25
N LEU A 17 2.20 0.57 -5.54
CA LEU A 17 2.58 -0.72 -4.98
C LEU A 17 2.69 -0.65 -3.46
N ILE A 18 3.38 0.37 -2.93
CA ILE A 18 3.49 0.56 -1.47
C ILE A 18 2.14 0.91 -0.86
N ASP A 19 1.35 1.78 -1.49
CA ASP A 19 0.01 2.12 -0.98
C ASP A 19 -0.91 0.88 -0.90
N CYS A 20 -0.77 -0.06 -1.84
CA CYS A 20 -1.51 -1.31 -1.84
C CYS A 20 -1.06 -2.27 -0.73
N GLU A 21 0.22 -2.25 -0.34
CA GLU A 21 0.74 -3.02 0.80
C GLU A 21 0.33 -2.42 2.15
N GLU A 22 0.29 -1.08 2.25
CA GLU A 22 -0.06 -0.37 3.49
C GLU A 22 -1.58 -0.27 3.71
N CYS A 23 -2.41 -0.44 2.67
CA CYS A 23 -3.86 -0.29 2.75
C CYS A 23 -4.62 -1.18 1.77
N ASP A 24 -5.21 -2.28 2.27
CA ASP A 24 -6.04 -3.20 1.47
C ASP A 24 -7.17 -2.49 0.69
N ARG A 25 -7.72 -1.41 1.27
CA ARG A 25 -8.76 -0.62 0.61
C ARG A 25 -8.26 0.07 -0.66
N ARG A 26 -6.97 0.43 -0.73
CA ARG A 26 -6.36 1.04 -1.92
C ARG A 26 -6.42 0.09 -3.11
N SER A 27 -6.04 -1.18 -2.91
CA SER A 27 -6.13 -2.22 -3.94
C SER A 27 -7.55 -2.32 -4.50
N GLY A 28 -8.56 -2.36 -3.62
CA GLY A 28 -9.97 -2.42 -4.04
C GLY A 28 -10.43 -1.19 -4.82
N LEU A 29 -9.96 0.02 -4.49
CA LEU A 29 -10.29 1.23 -5.24
C LEU A 29 -9.66 1.25 -6.63
N ILE A 30 -8.43 0.75 -6.77
CA ILE A 30 -7.76 0.62 -8.07
C ILE A 30 -8.48 -0.42 -8.93
N ASP A 31 -8.78 -1.59 -8.37
CA ASP A 31 -9.44 -2.68 -9.09
C ASP A 31 -10.87 -2.31 -9.53
N ALA A 32 -11.54 -1.43 -8.78
CA ALA A 32 -12.82 -0.84 -9.16
C ALA A 32 -12.71 0.34 -10.15
N GLY A 33 -11.50 0.71 -10.58
CA GLY A 33 -11.25 1.85 -11.47
C GLY A 33 -11.55 3.22 -10.85
N SER A 34 -11.71 3.28 -9.53
CA SER A 34 -12.06 4.52 -8.80
C SER A 34 -10.85 5.44 -8.60
N VAL A 35 -9.64 4.88 -8.62
CA VAL A 35 -8.36 5.62 -8.58
C VAL A 35 -7.38 4.99 -9.57
N PRO A 36 -6.43 5.74 -10.14
CA PRO A 36 -5.42 5.18 -11.02
C PRO A 36 -4.48 4.23 -10.27
N GLY A 37 -3.98 3.22 -10.98
CA GLY A 37 -2.96 2.30 -10.48
C GLY A 37 -2.90 1.01 -11.30
N PRO A 38 -1.86 0.18 -11.08
CA PRO A 38 -1.78 -1.14 -11.71
C PRO A 38 -2.93 -2.04 -11.24
N ASP A 39 -3.58 -2.72 -12.17
CA ASP A 39 -4.60 -3.72 -11.85
C ASP A 39 -4.02 -4.90 -11.04
N ALA A 40 -4.88 -5.72 -10.45
CA ALA A 40 -4.46 -6.85 -9.62
C ALA A 40 -3.45 -7.79 -10.29
N ARG A 41 -3.58 -8.03 -11.60
CA ARG A 41 -2.68 -8.91 -12.35
C ARG A 41 -1.33 -8.25 -12.54
N ALA A 42 -1.30 -6.97 -12.92
CA ALA A 42 -0.08 -6.19 -13.06
C ALA A 42 0.66 -6.08 -11.72
N ARG A 43 -0.04 -5.77 -10.62
CA ARG A 43 0.55 -5.75 -9.26
C ARG A 43 1.22 -7.08 -8.90
N ALA A 44 0.54 -8.20 -9.11
CA ALA A 44 1.10 -9.52 -8.81
C ALA A 44 2.39 -9.81 -9.60
N LEU A 45 2.43 -9.42 -10.89
CA LEU A 45 3.62 -9.59 -11.71
C LEU A 45 4.75 -8.64 -11.30
N MET A 46 4.44 -7.41 -10.90
CA MET A 46 5.40 -6.43 -10.38
C MET A 46 6.02 -6.90 -9.07
N ILE A 47 5.21 -7.39 -8.12
CA ILE A 47 5.71 -7.98 -6.85
C ILE A 47 6.65 -9.15 -7.13
N LYS A 48 6.29 -10.02 -8.08
CA LYS A 48 7.16 -11.12 -8.50
C LYS A 48 8.48 -10.62 -9.10
N HIS A 49 8.45 -9.54 -9.88
CA HIS A 49 9.65 -8.92 -10.44
C HIS A 49 10.55 -8.37 -9.32
N VAL A 50 10.00 -7.55 -8.41
CA VAL A 50 10.70 -6.98 -7.26
C VAL A 50 11.44 -8.07 -6.48
N ALA A 51 10.78 -9.18 -6.16
CA ALA A 51 11.36 -10.28 -5.38
C ALA A 51 12.61 -10.93 -6.00
N THR A 52 12.90 -10.67 -7.28
CA THR A 52 14.06 -11.25 -8.01
C THR A 52 15.01 -10.20 -8.57
N CYS A 53 14.65 -8.91 -8.50
CA CYS A 53 15.43 -7.81 -9.05
C CYS A 53 15.95 -6.93 -7.91
N ALA A 54 17.28 -6.95 -7.70
CA ALA A 54 17.93 -6.16 -6.64
C ALA A 54 17.63 -4.66 -6.79
N HIS A 55 17.71 -4.13 -8.01
CA HIS A 55 17.43 -2.72 -8.27
C HIS A 55 16.01 -2.29 -7.84
N CYS A 56 15.00 -3.10 -8.16
CA CYS A 56 13.62 -2.81 -7.79
C CYS A 56 13.34 -3.06 -6.30
N THR A 57 14.03 -4.03 -5.69
CA THR A 57 13.99 -4.24 -4.23
C THR A 57 14.53 -3.00 -3.51
N ASP A 58 15.72 -2.53 -3.90
CA ASP A 58 16.36 -1.36 -3.31
C ASP A 58 15.50 -0.10 -3.46
N ALA A 59 14.86 0.10 -4.62
CA ALA A 59 13.97 1.23 -4.85
C ALA A 59 12.73 1.20 -3.94
N LEU A 60 12.12 0.02 -3.78
CA LEU A 60 10.95 -0.16 -2.91
C LEU A 60 11.30 0.06 -1.44
N ASP A 61 12.44 -0.47 -0.99
CA ASP A 61 12.92 -0.31 0.38
C ASP A 61 13.34 1.13 0.69
N ALA A 62 13.98 1.82 -0.25
CA ALA A 62 14.31 3.23 -0.12
C ALA A 62 13.05 4.08 0.07
N GLU A 63 12.03 3.87 -0.74
CA GLU A 63 10.77 4.61 -0.63
C GLU A 63 10.03 4.29 0.68
N ARG A 64 9.97 3.01 1.08
CA ARG A 64 9.42 2.63 2.40
C ARG A 64 10.15 3.34 3.54
N HIS A 65 11.47 3.44 3.45
CA HIS A 65 12.28 4.11 4.47
C HIS A 65 11.98 5.61 4.52
N VAL A 66 11.91 6.28 3.37
CA VAL A 66 11.54 7.70 3.29
C VAL A 66 10.15 7.95 3.88
N ARG A 67 9.15 7.11 3.54
CA ARG A 67 7.80 7.21 4.11
C ARG A 67 7.80 7.02 5.63
N ALA A 68 8.54 6.05 6.13
CA ALA A 68 8.68 5.83 7.57
C ALA A 68 9.29 7.05 8.28
N LEU A 69 10.37 7.62 7.73
CA LEU A 69 10.98 8.85 8.24
C LEU A 69 10.00 10.02 8.23
N MET A 70 9.29 10.23 7.12
CA MET A 70 8.30 11.29 6.99
C MET A 70 7.16 11.15 8.00
N ARG A 71 6.66 9.93 8.24
CA ARG A 71 5.67 9.67 9.29
C ARG A 71 6.21 10.01 10.68
N GLY A 72 7.48 9.65 10.94
CA GLY A 72 8.20 9.99 12.18
C GLY A 72 8.18 11.49 12.49
N CYS A 73 8.37 12.33 11.47
CA CYS A 73 8.35 13.79 11.61
C CYS A 73 7.00 14.36 12.12
N TYR A 74 5.91 13.60 12.04
CA TYR A 74 4.57 14.03 12.46
C TYR A 74 4.01 13.16 13.60
N GLU A 75 4.84 12.39 14.31
CA GLU A 75 4.37 11.50 15.39
C GLU A 75 3.62 12.21 16.52
N THR A 76 3.93 13.49 16.75
CA THR A 76 3.28 14.30 17.79
C THR A 76 1.95 14.89 17.36
N GLU A 77 1.63 14.87 16.06
CA GLU A 77 0.38 15.38 15.52
C GLU A 77 -0.77 14.44 15.90
N GLN A 78 -1.86 15.01 16.41
CA GLN A 78 -3.06 14.23 16.73
C GLN A 78 -4.19 14.56 15.77
N ALA A 79 -4.82 13.51 15.24
CA ALA A 79 -6.10 13.63 14.56
C ALA A 79 -7.14 14.26 15.50
N SER A 80 -8.02 15.10 14.96
CA SER A 80 -9.09 15.72 15.76
C SER A 80 -9.99 14.68 16.43
N ASP A 81 -10.51 15.01 17.60
CA ASP A 81 -11.38 14.11 18.36
C ASP A 81 -12.60 13.66 17.54
N ALA A 82 -13.15 14.57 16.72
CA ALA A 82 -14.24 14.27 15.81
C ALA A 82 -13.88 13.19 14.78
N LEU A 83 -12.66 13.22 14.23
CA LEU A 83 -12.20 12.20 13.30
C LEU A 83 -11.96 10.87 14.01
N ARG A 84 -11.33 10.90 15.19
CA ARG A 84 -11.10 9.68 16.00
C ARG A 84 -12.42 9.01 16.35
N ALA A 85 -13.42 9.77 16.81
CA ALA A 85 -14.74 9.27 17.12
C ALA A 85 -15.43 8.61 15.91
N ARG A 86 -15.34 9.24 14.72
CA ARG A 86 -15.88 8.67 13.48
C ARG A 86 -15.22 7.35 13.08
N VAL A 87 -13.89 7.27 13.18
CA VAL A 87 -13.16 6.04 12.86
C VAL A 87 -13.54 4.93 13.84
N VAL A 88 -13.54 5.19 15.14
CA VAL A 88 -13.93 4.21 16.17
C VAL A 88 -15.35 3.69 15.93
N ALA A 89 -16.29 4.58 15.62
CA ALA A 89 -17.67 4.19 15.32
C ALA A 89 -17.81 3.33 14.04
N SER A 90 -16.86 3.40 13.12
CA SER A 90 -16.85 2.61 11.87
C SER A 90 -16.22 1.22 12.02
N ILE A 91 -15.52 0.95 13.13
CA ILE A 91 -14.86 -0.34 13.36
C ILE A 91 -15.90 -1.36 13.81
N THR A 92 -16.07 -2.42 13.02
CA THR A 92 -16.82 -3.61 13.44
C THR A 92 -15.89 -4.49 14.28
N SER A 93 -16.26 -4.79 15.53
CA SER A 93 -15.49 -5.68 16.40
C SER A 93 -16.30 -6.94 16.72
N VAL A 94 -15.62 -8.09 16.76
CA VAL A 94 -16.20 -9.37 17.19
C VAL A 94 -15.39 -9.84 18.39
N SER A 95 -16.03 -9.96 19.55
CA SER A 95 -15.41 -10.56 20.74
C SER A 95 -15.83 -12.02 20.84
N VAL A 96 -14.85 -12.90 21.02
CA VAL A 96 -15.07 -14.33 21.24
C VAL A 96 -14.68 -14.65 22.68
N SER A 97 -15.63 -15.17 23.46
CA SER A 97 -15.36 -15.72 24.79
C SER A 97 -15.51 -17.23 24.73
N TRP A 98 -14.51 -17.94 25.24
CA TRP A 98 -14.53 -19.41 25.36
C TRP A 98 -14.74 -19.77 26.84
N ARG A 99 -15.54 -20.82 27.09
CA ARG A 99 -15.75 -21.43 28.40
C ARG A 99 -14.89 -22.67 28.57
#